data_AF-A0A2R3IZF4-F1
#
_entry.id   AF-A0A2R3IZF4-F1
#
_cell.length_a   1.000
_cell.length_b   1.000
_cell.length_c   1.000
_cell.angle_alpha   90.00
_cell.angle_beta   90.00
_cell.angle_gamma   90.00
#
_symmetry.space_group_name_H-M   'P 1'
#
loop_
_entity.id
_entity.type
_entity.pdbx_description
1 polymer ?
#
loop_
_entity_poly.entity_id
_entity_poly.type
_entity_poly.pdbx_seq_one_letter_code
_entity_poly.pdbx_strand_id
1 'polypeptide(L)'
;MSSARDVEAVAQDLARQLIHPHLGFVLFFCSAEYDLPALAAMLERYFGGIDLVGCTTAGEITPQGYGRGCVSAVGFDLRSFAIASVLIDEMERFSLLDAQQMVERLVADCRSGGLAPIKGHSFALTLLDGLSSREEVVLAALSAALGAIPHFGGSAGDDNHLTHTHVYHRGQFHTGAAVVLLVNTWLDFEVFTTHHVLPRAEKLVVTRADSGSRRVHELNAEPAALEYARLVGVAPEALDFALFSAHPLAVRVDDRYYVRSIQQANDDLSLTFYCAVENGIVLTAMSTGPLLPNLEAQFRRLHERLGPPLLTIGCDCFLRRLELEVGGDTEATAAFLRSQQVIGFNTYGEQFNGMHINQTFTGVAIGRPRGGVRR
;
A
#
# COMPACT_ATOMS: atom_id res chain seq x y z
N MET A 1 17.66 -5.18 5.39
CA MET A 1 16.61 -5.54 6.37
C MET A 1 17.25 -5.74 7.74
N SER A 2 16.50 -5.60 8.83
CA SER A 2 16.96 -5.98 10.17
C SER A 2 15.82 -6.64 10.93
N SER A 3 16.12 -7.74 11.63
CA SER A 3 15.22 -8.41 12.57
C SER A 3 15.61 -8.14 14.03
N ALA A 4 16.50 -7.18 14.28
CA ALA A 4 16.87 -6.78 15.62
C ALA A 4 15.69 -6.12 16.34
N ARG A 5 15.63 -6.28 17.66
CA ARG A 5 14.63 -5.61 18.51
C ARG A 5 15.13 -4.27 19.05
N ASP A 6 16.44 -4.17 19.29
CA ASP A 6 17.08 -2.93 19.69
C ASP A 6 17.15 -1.95 18.50
N VAL A 7 16.66 -0.72 18.70
CA VAL A 7 16.52 0.28 17.63
C VAL A 7 17.86 0.79 17.11
N GLU A 8 18.91 0.80 17.95
CA GLU A 8 20.26 1.17 17.50
C GLU A 8 20.84 0.07 16.60
N ALA A 9 20.69 -1.20 17.00
CA ALA A 9 21.08 -2.33 16.16
C ALA A 9 20.35 -2.35 14.80
N VAL A 10 19.05 -2.02 14.77
CA VAL A 10 18.29 -1.86 13.52
C VAL A 10 18.94 -0.81 12.61
N ALA A 11 19.18 0.39 13.13
CA ALA A 11 19.78 1.46 12.34
C ALA A 11 21.19 1.11 11.84
N GLN A 12 22.01 0.47 12.67
CA GLN A 12 23.34 -0.03 12.30
C GLN A 12 23.29 -1.08 11.18
N ASP A 13 22.36 -2.03 11.29
CA ASP A 13 22.20 -3.08 10.29
C ASP A 13 21.80 -2.51 8.93
N LEU A 14 20.84 -1.58 8.91
CA LEU A 14 20.42 -0.91 7.68
C LEU A 14 21.56 -0.07 7.10
N ALA A 15 22.22 0.73 7.92
CA ALA A 15 23.35 1.57 7.50
C ALA A 15 24.48 0.74 6.88
N ARG A 16 24.86 -0.38 7.52
CA ARG A 16 25.91 -1.28 7.04
C ARG A 16 25.58 -1.90 5.68
N GLN A 17 24.31 -2.16 5.41
CA GLN A 17 23.85 -2.78 4.16
C GLN A 17 23.65 -1.78 3.03
N LEU A 18 23.21 -0.55 3.35
CA LEU A 18 22.75 0.42 2.35
C LEU A 18 23.75 1.53 2.07
N ILE A 19 24.56 1.96 3.05
CA ILE A 19 25.43 3.14 2.87
C ILE A 19 26.57 2.81 1.91
N HIS A 20 26.59 3.56 0.81
CA HIS A 20 27.69 3.63 -0.15
C HIS A 20 27.79 5.07 -0.70
N PRO A 21 28.88 5.45 -1.42
CA PRO A 21 29.11 6.85 -1.83
C PRO A 21 28.06 7.49 -2.75
N HIS A 22 27.07 6.73 -3.21
CA HIS A 22 26.03 7.18 -4.13
C HIS A 22 24.62 6.89 -3.61
N LEU A 23 24.48 6.53 -2.33
CA LEU A 23 23.15 6.37 -1.74
C LEU A 23 22.49 7.76 -1.65
N GLY A 24 21.38 7.94 -2.35
CA GLY A 24 20.67 9.22 -2.41
C GLY A 24 19.38 9.27 -1.60
N PHE A 25 18.74 8.12 -1.36
CA PHE A 25 17.44 8.05 -0.70
C PHE A 25 17.22 6.65 -0.10
N VAL A 26 16.47 6.56 0.99
CA VAL A 26 16.05 5.28 1.59
C VAL A 26 14.53 5.27 1.81
N LEU A 27 13.89 4.22 1.27
CA LEU A 27 12.51 3.87 1.60
C LEU A 27 12.53 2.70 2.58
N PHE A 28 11.81 2.78 3.70
CA PHE A 28 11.72 1.69 4.67
C PHE A 28 10.31 1.42 5.17
N PHE A 29 10.12 0.21 5.69
CA PHE A 29 8.88 -0.29 6.25
C PHE A 29 9.21 -1.00 7.56
N CYS A 30 8.57 -0.62 8.66
CA CYS A 30 8.88 -1.17 9.99
C CYS A 30 7.63 -1.63 10.73
N SER A 31 7.79 -2.61 11.62
CA SER A 31 6.71 -2.98 12.54
C SER A 31 6.37 -1.81 13.47
N ALA A 32 5.10 -1.70 13.84
CA ALA A 32 4.64 -0.73 14.83
C ALA A 32 5.08 -1.09 16.27
N GLU A 33 5.64 -2.28 16.50
CA GLU A 33 6.11 -2.75 17.82
C GLU A 33 7.37 -2.03 18.32
N TYR A 34 8.09 -1.31 17.46
CA TYR A 34 9.28 -0.56 17.85
C TYR A 34 8.93 0.70 18.64
N ASP A 35 9.86 1.16 19.50
CA ASP A 35 9.85 2.54 20.01
C ASP A 35 10.14 3.49 18.84
N LEU A 36 9.08 4.01 18.21
CA LEU A 36 9.16 4.80 16.98
C LEU A 36 9.98 6.09 17.16
N PRO A 37 9.81 6.89 18.23
CA PRO A 37 10.69 8.02 18.50
C PRO A 37 12.17 7.64 18.62
N ALA A 38 12.48 6.56 19.34
CA ALA A 38 13.86 6.11 19.49
C ALA A 38 14.45 5.57 18.18
N LEU A 39 13.65 4.83 17.40
CA LEU A 39 14.02 4.36 16.06
C LEU A 39 14.31 5.53 15.12
N ALA A 40 13.44 6.55 15.12
CA ALA A 40 13.63 7.75 14.30
C ALA A 40 14.96 8.45 14.63
N ALA A 41 15.27 8.62 15.92
CA ALA A 41 16.52 9.22 16.37
C ALA A 41 17.75 8.39 15.93
N MET A 42 17.67 7.06 15.98
CA MET A 42 18.77 6.21 15.53
C MET A 42 18.92 6.22 14.01
N LEU A 43 17.84 6.18 13.24
CA LEU A 43 17.89 6.29 11.78
C LEU A 43 18.58 7.60 11.35
N GLU A 44 18.19 8.73 11.93
CA GLU A 44 18.84 10.03 11.67
C GLU A 44 20.32 10.04 12.05
N ARG A 45 20.67 9.44 13.19
CA ARG A 45 22.06 9.35 13.64
C ARG A 45 22.96 8.59 12.67
N TYR A 46 22.48 7.51 12.06
CA TYR A 46 23.29 6.64 11.20
C TYR A 46 23.24 7.00 9.71
N PHE A 47 22.12 7.54 9.21
CA PHE A 47 21.97 7.93 7.81
C PHE A 47 22.20 9.43 7.55
N GLY A 48 22.33 10.24 8.61
CA GLY A 48 22.38 11.70 8.59
C GLY A 48 22.91 12.32 7.28
N GLY A 49 22.02 13.00 6.56
CA GLY A 49 22.29 13.61 5.26
C GLY A 49 21.69 12.86 4.07
N ILE A 50 21.13 11.67 4.27
CA ILE A 50 20.34 10.94 3.27
C ILE A 50 18.86 11.07 3.61
N ASP A 51 18.01 11.37 2.62
CA ASP A 51 16.58 11.45 2.83
C ASP A 51 15.96 10.06 3.08
N LEU A 52 15.23 9.94 4.18
CA LEU A 52 14.52 8.73 4.59
C LEU A 52 13.01 8.97 4.58
N VAL A 53 12.27 8.02 3.99
CA VAL A 53 10.80 7.94 4.05
C VAL A 53 10.39 6.52 4.40
N GLY A 54 9.32 6.37 5.16
CA GLY A 54 8.77 5.05 5.45
C GLY A 54 7.42 5.09 6.10
N CYS A 55 6.95 3.94 6.56
CA CYS A 55 5.73 3.84 7.37
C CYS A 55 5.75 2.61 8.27
N THR A 56 4.84 2.57 9.23
CA THR A 56 4.52 1.36 9.99
C THR A 56 3.71 0.39 9.13
N THR A 57 3.71 -0.89 9.49
CA THR A 57 3.13 -1.95 8.66
C THR A 57 2.26 -2.94 9.45
N ALA A 58 1.46 -3.73 8.72
CA ALA A 58 0.80 -4.94 9.23
C ALA A 58 1.67 -6.20 9.04
N GLY A 59 2.96 -6.02 8.79
CA GLY A 59 3.92 -7.05 8.39
C GLY A 59 4.79 -6.60 7.22
N GLU A 60 6.00 -7.13 7.13
CA GLU A 60 6.98 -6.69 6.13
C GLU A 60 7.11 -7.70 4.97
N ILE A 61 7.46 -7.21 3.79
CA ILE A 61 8.01 -8.03 2.71
C ILE A 61 9.50 -7.71 2.61
N THR A 62 10.31 -8.70 2.96
CA THR A 62 11.77 -8.62 3.10
C THR A 62 12.45 -9.35 1.94
N PRO A 63 13.80 -9.24 1.78
CA PRO A 63 14.53 -10.10 0.85
C PRO A 63 14.35 -11.60 1.14
N GLN A 64 13.88 -11.96 2.33
CA GLN A 64 13.56 -13.32 2.77
C GLN A 64 12.07 -13.67 2.59
N GLY A 65 11.25 -12.81 2.01
CA GLY A 65 9.80 -12.98 1.84
C GLY A 65 9.04 -12.32 2.98
N TYR A 66 7.87 -12.85 3.35
CA TYR A 66 7.09 -12.30 4.46
C TYR A 66 7.87 -12.31 5.78
N GLY A 67 7.82 -11.20 6.49
CA GLY A 67 8.38 -10.98 7.81
C GLY A 67 7.33 -10.44 8.80
N ARG A 68 7.71 -10.35 10.06
CA ARG A 68 6.94 -9.71 11.12
C ARG A 68 7.89 -9.19 12.21
N GLY A 69 7.58 -8.04 12.80
CA GLY A 69 8.39 -7.47 13.89
C GLY A 69 9.80 -7.10 13.42
N CYS A 70 9.95 -6.69 12.16
CA CYS A 70 11.24 -6.38 11.56
C CYS A 70 11.21 -5.06 10.77
N VAL A 71 12.34 -4.69 10.18
CA VAL A 71 12.46 -3.54 9.27
C VAL A 71 12.97 -3.97 7.91
N SER A 72 12.19 -3.67 6.87
CA SER A 72 12.57 -3.84 5.47
C SER A 72 12.91 -2.48 4.86
N ALA A 73 13.95 -2.41 4.01
CA ALA A 73 14.38 -1.14 3.43
C ALA A 73 15.02 -1.30 2.07
N VAL A 74 14.90 -0.27 1.24
CA VAL A 74 15.50 -0.12 -0.09
C VAL A 74 16.30 1.18 -0.12
N GLY A 75 17.58 1.10 -0.50
CA GLY A 75 18.40 2.27 -0.83
C GLY A 75 18.38 2.53 -2.33
N PHE A 76 18.23 3.80 -2.72
CA PHE A 76 18.24 4.23 -4.11
C PHE A 76 19.54 4.95 -4.45
N ASP A 77 20.20 4.49 -5.52
CA ASP A 77 21.44 5.08 -6.02
C ASP A 77 21.14 6.35 -6.80
N LEU A 78 21.70 7.49 -6.37
CA LEU A 78 21.49 8.80 -6.98
C LEU A 78 21.93 8.89 -8.44
N ARG A 79 22.75 7.93 -8.90
CA ARG A 79 23.13 7.85 -10.31
C ARG A 79 21.96 7.37 -11.17
N SER A 80 21.05 6.56 -10.63
CA SER A 80 19.93 5.97 -11.39
C SER A 80 18.55 6.50 -10.99
N PHE A 81 18.44 7.15 -9.82
CA PHE A 81 17.18 7.64 -9.28
C PHE A 81 17.30 9.07 -8.76
N ALA A 82 16.34 9.90 -9.12
CA ALA A 82 16.11 11.22 -8.55
C ALA A 82 14.76 11.18 -7.86
N ILE A 83 14.75 11.30 -6.53
CA ILE A 83 13.56 11.13 -5.71
C ILE A 83 13.30 12.42 -4.96
N ALA A 84 12.08 12.94 -5.08
CA ALA A 84 11.57 14.04 -4.29
C ALA A 84 10.47 13.51 -3.36
N SER A 85 10.37 14.05 -2.14
CA SER A 85 9.33 13.65 -1.19
C SER A 85 8.70 14.86 -0.48
N VAL A 86 7.40 14.79 -0.22
CA VAL A 86 6.66 15.81 0.53
C VAL A 86 5.74 15.14 1.55
N LEU A 87 5.68 15.72 2.75
CA LEU A 87 4.73 15.38 3.81
C LEU A 87 3.44 16.19 3.63
N ILE A 88 2.30 15.52 3.78
CA ILE A 88 0.98 16.09 4.03
C ILE A 88 0.72 15.89 5.51
N ASP A 89 0.83 16.94 6.32
CA ASP A 89 0.68 16.91 7.77
C ASP A 89 -0.77 17.14 8.24
N GLU A 90 -1.61 17.78 7.42
CA GLU A 90 -3.04 18.01 7.70
C GLU A 90 -3.95 17.43 6.59
N MET A 91 -4.10 16.11 6.54
CA MET A 91 -4.92 15.45 5.50
C MET A 91 -6.39 15.91 5.49
N GLU A 92 -6.94 16.31 6.63
CA GLU A 92 -8.34 16.76 6.73
C GLU A 92 -8.66 18.01 5.92
N ARG A 93 -7.64 18.85 5.68
CA ARG A 93 -7.76 20.15 5.01
C ARG A 93 -7.12 20.16 3.63
N PHE A 94 -6.59 19.02 3.20
CA PHE A 94 -5.87 18.90 1.94
C PHE A 94 -6.82 19.11 0.75
N SER A 95 -6.49 20.08 -0.09
CA SER A 95 -7.29 20.47 -1.25
C SER A 95 -6.60 20.12 -2.58
N LEU A 96 -7.36 20.22 -3.68
CA LEU A 96 -6.80 20.09 -5.02
C LEU A 96 -5.71 21.13 -5.31
N LEU A 97 -5.83 22.35 -4.78
CA LEU A 97 -4.83 23.40 -4.95
C LEU A 97 -3.51 23.01 -4.25
N ASP A 98 -3.60 22.45 -3.04
CA ASP A 98 -2.43 21.97 -2.31
C ASP A 98 -1.75 20.83 -3.06
N ALA A 99 -2.54 19.90 -3.62
CA ALA A 99 -2.05 18.81 -4.45
C ALA A 99 -1.31 19.32 -5.71
N GLN A 100 -1.87 20.31 -6.41
CA GLN A 100 -1.23 20.92 -7.58
C GLN A 100 0.12 21.56 -7.23
N GLN A 101 0.15 22.38 -6.18
CA GLN A 101 1.38 23.03 -5.72
C GLN A 101 2.44 22.03 -5.22
N MET A 102 2.00 20.94 -4.58
CA MET A 102 2.88 19.85 -4.15
C MET A 102 3.49 19.14 -5.35
N VAL A 103 2.67 18.71 -6.30
CA VAL A 103 3.12 17.97 -7.49
C VAL A 103 4.06 18.84 -8.34
N GLU A 104 3.77 20.14 -8.48
CA GLU A 104 4.67 21.07 -9.16
C GLU A 104 6.06 21.13 -8.50
N ARG A 105 6.11 21.17 -7.16
CA ARG A 105 7.36 21.14 -6.39
C ARG A 105 8.12 19.82 -6.58
N LEU A 106 7.44 18.68 -6.40
CA LEU A 106 8.03 17.36 -6.63
C LEU A 106 8.62 17.23 -8.04
N VAL A 107 7.90 17.70 -9.05
CA VAL A 107 8.34 17.70 -10.46
C VAL A 107 9.54 18.60 -10.67
N ALA A 108 9.55 19.80 -10.06
CA ALA A 108 10.69 20.72 -10.15
C ALA A 108 11.96 20.13 -9.52
N ASP A 109 11.83 19.50 -8.35
CA ASP A 109 12.94 18.87 -7.63
C ASP A 109 13.53 17.70 -8.42
N CYS A 110 12.68 16.79 -8.94
CA CYS A 110 13.15 15.70 -9.81
C CYS A 110 13.81 16.21 -11.10
N ARG A 111 13.29 17.29 -11.71
CA ARG A 111 13.90 17.90 -12.90
C ARG A 111 15.29 18.47 -12.60
N SER A 112 15.50 19.02 -11.40
CA SER A 112 16.80 19.56 -11.01
C SER A 112 17.90 18.49 -10.93
N GLY A 113 17.53 17.24 -10.64
CA GLY A 113 18.43 16.09 -10.67
C GLY A 113 18.89 15.67 -12.07
N GLY A 114 18.14 16.02 -13.12
CA GLY A 114 18.59 15.90 -14.52
C GLY A 114 18.78 14.47 -15.05
N LEU A 115 18.21 13.43 -14.43
CA LEU A 115 18.39 12.03 -14.84
C LEU A 115 17.58 11.61 -16.07
N ALA A 116 16.27 11.91 -16.08
CA ALA A 116 15.38 11.54 -17.18
C ALA A 116 14.21 12.54 -17.35
N PRO A 117 13.57 12.61 -18.54
CA PRO A 117 12.36 13.42 -18.73
C PRO A 117 11.22 12.94 -17.82
N ILE A 118 10.54 13.81 -17.10
CA ILE A 118 9.44 13.41 -16.18
C ILE A 118 8.38 12.55 -16.88
N LYS A 119 7.95 12.94 -18.09
CA LYS A 119 6.94 12.19 -18.84
C LYS A 119 7.49 10.81 -19.23
N GLY A 120 6.82 9.76 -18.78
CA GLY A 120 7.16 8.37 -19.09
C GLY A 120 8.35 7.80 -18.31
N HIS A 121 8.99 8.58 -17.45
CA HIS A 121 10.13 8.13 -16.63
C HIS A 121 9.95 8.46 -15.15
N SER A 122 8.72 8.75 -14.74
CA SER A 122 8.37 9.02 -13.36
C SER A 122 7.13 8.26 -12.93
N PHE A 123 7.15 7.80 -11.69
CA PHE A 123 5.99 7.27 -10.98
C PHE A 123 5.93 7.88 -9.59
N ALA A 124 4.75 7.89 -8.97
CA ALA A 124 4.59 8.32 -7.59
C ALA A 124 4.24 7.15 -6.67
N LEU A 125 4.78 7.21 -5.45
CA LEU A 125 4.41 6.35 -4.33
C LEU A 125 3.76 7.22 -3.25
N THR A 126 2.59 6.82 -2.78
CA THR A 126 1.92 7.45 -1.64
C THR A 126 1.87 6.48 -0.46
N LEU A 127 2.30 6.95 0.71
CA LEU A 127 2.13 6.26 1.97
C LEU A 127 1.17 7.09 2.82
N LEU A 128 0.11 6.46 3.31
CA LEU A 128 -0.94 7.11 4.10
C LEU A 128 -0.95 6.53 5.51
N ASP A 129 -1.30 7.33 6.51
CA ASP A 129 -1.80 6.80 7.79
C ASP A 129 -3.11 6.04 7.51
N GLY A 130 -3.08 4.72 7.70
CA GLY A 130 -4.17 3.80 7.33
C GLY A 130 -5.35 3.77 8.27
N LEU A 131 -5.39 4.64 9.29
CA LEU A 131 -6.58 4.87 10.11
C LEU A 131 -7.21 6.25 9.86
N SER A 132 -6.74 6.99 8.86
CA SER A 132 -7.35 8.27 8.48
C SER A 132 -8.62 8.10 7.66
N SER A 133 -9.67 8.86 7.99
CA SER A 133 -10.97 8.82 7.28
C SER A 133 -11.01 9.62 5.98
N ARG A 134 -9.89 10.23 5.56
CA ARG A 134 -9.83 11.19 4.42
C ARG A 134 -8.98 10.71 3.24
N GLU A 135 -8.50 9.47 3.28
CA GLU A 135 -7.65 8.87 2.23
C GLU A 135 -8.25 9.07 0.83
N GLU A 136 -9.54 8.82 0.64
CA GLU A 136 -10.21 8.92 -0.66
C GLU A 136 -10.15 10.33 -1.26
N VAL A 137 -10.32 11.37 -0.44
CA VAL A 137 -10.28 12.77 -0.88
C VAL A 137 -8.85 13.18 -1.26
N VAL A 138 -7.88 12.78 -0.44
CA VAL A 138 -6.45 13.04 -0.68
C VAL A 138 -6.00 12.36 -1.98
N LEU A 139 -6.36 11.09 -2.16
CA LEU A 139 -6.02 10.32 -3.36
C LEU A 139 -6.65 10.88 -4.63
N ALA A 140 -7.91 11.33 -4.57
CA ALA A 140 -8.58 11.97 -5.69
C ALA A 140 -7.89 13.29 -6.10
N ALA A 141 -7.53 14.13 -5.11
CA ALA A 141 -6.81 15.37 -5.35
C ALA A 141 -5.41 15.13 -5.95
N LEU A 142 -4.67 14.16 -5.41
CA LEU A 142 -3.36 13.77 -5.91
C LEU A 142 -3.44 13.22 -7.34
N SER A 143 -4.40 12.35 -7.63
CA SER A 143 -4.59 11.78 -8.97
C SER A 143 -4.87 12.85 -10.01
N ALA A 144 -5.74 13.82 -9.68
CA ALA A 144 -6.01 14.96 -10.55
C ALA A 144 -4.76 15.83 -10.79
N ALA A 145 -3.92 16.03 -9.77
CA ALA A 145 -2.70 16.83 -9.87
C ALA A 145 -1.56 16.11 -10.61
N LEU A 146 -1.37 14.80 -10.39
CA LEU A 146 -0.35 13.96 -11.02
C LEU A 146 -0.61 13.75 -12.52
N GLY A 147 -1.88 13.82 -12.94
CA GLY A 147 -2.28 13.68 -14.33
C GLY A 147 -1.88 12.32 -14.90
N ALA A 148 -0.95 12.31 -15.87
CA ALA A 148 -0.52 11.09 -16.54
C ALA A 148 0.60 10.31 -15.82
N ILE A 149 1.09 10.80 -14.67
CA ILE A 149 2.12 10.11 -13.90
C ILE A 149 1.46 8.90 -13.21
N PRO A 150 1.89 7.66 -13.51
CA PRO A 150 1.35 6.47 -12.86
C PRO A 150 1.70 6.50 -11.37
N HIS A 151 0.76 6.11 -10.53
CA HIS A 151 0.96 6.19 -9.09
C HIS A 151 0.25 5.08 -8.34
N PHE A 152 0.89 4.68 -7.26
CA PHE A 152 0.42 3.63 -6.39
C PHE A 152 0.77 3.93 -4.93
N GLY A 153 0.30 3.09 -4.02
CA GLY A 153 0.62 3.26 -2.64
C GLY A 153 -0.04 2.27 -1.71
N GLY A 154 0.20 2.50 -0.43
CA GLY A 154 -0.27 1.65 0.64
C GLY A 154 -0.54 2.46 1.90
N SER A 155 -1.58 2.06 2.60
CA SER A 155 -1.97 2.62 3.89
C SER A 155 -1.23 1.84 4.98
N ALA A 156 -0.56 2.58 5.87
CA ALA A 156 0.23 2.06 6.98
C ALA A 156 -0.62 1.15 7.88
N GLY A 157 0.05 0.24 8.58
CA GLY A 157 -0.60 -0.69 9.50
C GLY A 157 0.09 -0.73 10.87
N ASP A 158 -0.51 -1.46 11.81
CA ASP A 158 0.03 -1.69 13.15
C ASP A 158 -0.20 -3.13 13.62
N ASP A 159 0.31 -4.10 12.87
CA ASP A 159 0.27 -5.54 13.23
C ASP A 159 -1.14 -6.10 13.53
N ASN A 160 -2.18 -5.49 12.95
CA ASN A 160 -3.61 -5.83 13.10
C ASN A 160 -4.22 -5.38 14.44
N HIS A 161 -3.55 -4.47 15.16
CA HIS A 161 -4.13 -3.85 16.35
C HIS A 161 -5.20 -2.81 16.00
N LEU A 162 -5.14 -2.17 14.83
CA LEU A 162 -6.07 -1.14 14.37
C LEU A 162 -6.17 0.04 15.36
N THR A 163 -5.03 0.43 15.94
CA THR A 163 -4.93 1.46 16.98
C THR A 163 -4.18 2.71 16.52
N HIS A 164 -2.97 2.58 15.99
CA HIS A 164 -2.10 3.71 15.65
C HIS A 164 -1.17 3.37 14.49
N THR A 165 -1.35 4.03 13.34
CA THR A 165 -0.43 3.86 12.20
C THR A 165 0.29 5.16 11.88
N HIS A 166 1.49 5.05 11.34
CA HIS A 166 2.38 6.20 11.19
C HIS A 166 3.09 6.20 9.85
N VAL A 167 3.31 7.39 9.31
CA VAL A 167 4.25 7.64 8.20
C VAL A 167 5.48 8.36 8.72
N TYR A 168 6.65 8.06 8.16
CA TYR A 168 7.92 8.66 8.53
C TYR A 168 8.38 9.65 7.46
N HIS A 169 8.74 10.86 7.90
CA HIS A 169 9.37 11.87 7.05
C HIS A 169 10.31 12.74 7.88
N ARG A 170 11.54 12.96 7.38
CA ARG A 170 12.54 13.88 7.95
C ARG A 170 12.74 13.72 9.47
N GLY A 171 13.05 12.52 9.90
CA GLY A 171 13.42 12.25 11.30
C GLY A 171 12.28 12.05 12.26
N GLN A 172 11.02 12.01 11.80
CA GLN A 172 9.84 11.92 12.66
C GLN A 172 8.77 11.00 12.08
N PHE A 173 8.04 10.33 12.98
CA PHE A 173 6.81 9.61 12.66
C PHE A 173 5.60 10.53 12.88
N HIS A 174 4.67 10.51 11.95
CA HIS A 174 3.48 11.38 11.90
C HIS A 174 2.21 10.54 11.84
N THR A 175 1.15 11.05 12.46
CA THR A 175 -0.23 10.52 12.40
C THR A 175 -1.13 11.54 11.72
N GLY A 176 -2.26 11.10 11.16
CA GLY A 176 -3.15 11.94 10.35
C GLY A 176 -2.47 12.49 9.09
N ALA A 177 -1.37 11.88 8.67
CA ALA A 177 -0.47 12.38 7.64
C ALA A 177 -0.28 11.40 6.46
N ALA A 178 0.24 11.93 5.36
CA ALA A 178 0.67 11.16 4.19
C ALA A 178 2.05 11.60 3.73
N VAL A 179 2.80 10.71 3.09
CA VAL A 179 4.03 11.06 2.39
C VAL A 179 3.90 10.69 0.92
N VAL A 180 4.16 11.65 0.03
CA VAL A 180 4.16 11.44 -1.42
C VAL A 180 5.60 11.51 -1.91
N LEU A 181 6.03 10.46 -2.60
CA LEU A 181 7.31 10.40 -3.28
C LEU A 181 7.06 10.48 -4.79
N LEU A 182 7.86 11.30 -5.48
CA LEU A 182 8.00 11.24 -6.93
C LEU A 182 9.37 10.63 -7.24
N VAL A 183 9.37 9.51 -7.96
CA VAL A 183 10.60 8.82 -8.36
C VAL A 183 10.80 9.06 -9.86
N ASN A 184 11.96 9.59 -10.24
CA ASN A 184 12.39 9.72 -11.64
C ASN A 184 13.61 8.82 -11.91
N THR A 185 13.57 8.07 -13.00
CA THR A 185 14.64 7.12 -13.35
C THR A 185 14.65 6.83 -14.85
N TRP A 186 15.82 6.58 -15.43
CA TRP A 186 15.94 6.09 -16.82
C TRP A 186 15.60 4.60 -16.98
N LEU A 187 15.37 3.87 -15.87
CA LEU A 187 15.03 2.47 -15.92
C LEU A 187 13.57 2.32 -16.34
N ASP A 188 13.30 1.29 -17.15
CA ASP A 188 11.92 0.91 -17.43
C ASP A 188 11.24 0.47 -16.13
N PHE A 189 9.98 0.82 -15.96
CA PHE A 189 9.17 0.34 -14.85
C PHE A 189 7.72 0.13 -15.28
N GLU A 190 6.99 -0.64 -14.48
CA GLU A 190 5.55 -0.81 -14.64
C GLU A 190 4.88 -0.75 -13.27
N VAL A 191 3.98 0.22 -13.10
CA VAL A 191 3.08 0.31 -11.94
C VAL A 191 1.89 -0.60 -12.21
N PHE A 192 1.55 -1.47 -11.25
CA PHE A 192 0.54 -2.50 -11.44
C PHE A 192 -0.31 -2.74 -10.20
N THR A 193 -1.45 -3.38 -10.41
CA THR A 193 -2.31 -3.92 -9.36
C THR A 193 -2.92 -5.25 -9.82
N THR A 194 -3.12 -6.20 -8.90
CA THR A 194 -3.79 -7.47 -9.17
C THR A 194 -4.61 -7.93 -7.97
N HIS A 195 -5.72 -8.61 -8.25
CA HIS A 195 -6.56 -9.29 -7.26
C HIS A 195 -7.00 -10.64 -7.80
N HIS A 196 -7.31 -11.57 -6.89
CA HIS A 196 -7.74 -12.93 -7.23
C HIS A 196 -9.24 -13.15 -6.98
N VAL A 197 -10.00 -12.10 -6.64
CA VAL A 197 -11.46 -12.19 -6.39
C VAL A 197 -12.27 -12.40 -7.67
N LEU A 198 -13.36 -13.15 -7.54
CA LEU A 198 -14.26 -13.55 -8.62
C LEU A 198 -15.71 -13.13 -8.30
N PRO A 199 -16.44 -12.54 -9.26
CA PRO A 199 -17.80 -12.09 -9.03
C PRO A 199 -18.79 -13.24 -8.90
N ARG A 200 -19.68 -13.12 -7.91
CA ARG A 200 -20.88 -13.94 -7.80
C ARG A 200 -22.11 -13.19 -8.32
N ALA A 201 -23.23 -13.91 -8.42
CA ALA A 201 -24.49 -13.37 -8.93
C ALA A 201 -25.14 -12.40 -7.94
N GLU A 202 -24.99 -12.66 -6.65
CA GLU A 202 -25.65 -11.94 -5.57
C GLU A 202 -25.18 -10.49 -5.49
N LYS A 203 -26.13 -9.60 -5.21
CA LYS A 203 -25.92 -8.15 -5.06
C LYS A 203 -26.55 -7.67 -3.75
N LEU A 204 -25.91 -6.68 -3.16
CA LEU A 204 -26.38 -5.96 -1.99
C LEU A 204 -26.43 -4.47 -2.34
N VAL A 205 -27.55 -3.82 -2.11
CA VAL A 205 -27.71 -2.38 -2.28
C VAL A 205 -27.47 -1.70 -0.95
N VAL A 206 -26.55 -0.74 -0.91
CA VAL A 206 -26.33 0.08 0.27
C VAL A 206 -27.49 1.07 0.40
N THR A 207 -28.40 0.83 1.34
CA THR A 207 -29.59 1.68 1.52
C THR A 207 -29.35 2.79 2.55
N ARG A 208 -28.48 2.56 3.54
CA ARG A 208 -28.07 3.58 4.51
C ARG A 208 -26.62 3.39 4.94
N ALA A 209 -25.82 4.43 4.76
CA ALA A 209 -24.41 4.52 5.14
C ALA A 209 -24.06 5.94 5.62
N ASP A 210 -23.10 6.00 6.53
CA ASP A 210 -22.32 7.18 6.87
C ASP A 210 -20.91 7.00 6.30
N SER A 211 -20.67 7.68 5.17
CA SER A 211 -19.40 7.65 4.45
C SER A 211 -18.25 8.19 5.31
N GLY A 212 -18.49 9.20 6.16
CA GLY A 212 -17.46 9.84 6.96
C GLY A 212 -16.89 8.95 8.06
N SER A 213 -17.72 8.09 8.65
CA SER A 213 -17.28 7.06 9.60
C SER A 213 -17.03 5.69 8.95
N ARG A 214 -17.14 5.58 7.62
CA ARG A 214 -17.06 4.32 6.87
C ARG A 214 -18.03 3.24 7.38
N ARG A 215 -19.20 3.65 7.88
CA ARG A 215 -20.21 2.75 8.45
C ARG A 215 -21.38 2.54 7.50
N VAL A 216 -21.67 1.29 7.18
CA VAL A 216 -22.88 0.89 6.47
C VAL A 216 -23.88 0.36 7.49
N HIS A 217 -24.99 1.04 7.66
CA HIS A 217 -26.04 0.65 8.59
C HIS A 217 -27.03 -0.32 7.97
N GLU A 218 -27.31 -0.18 6.67
CA GLU A 218 -28.31 -1.00 6.00
C GLU A 218 -27.86 -1.49 4.62
N LEU A 219 -28.13 -2.76 4.36
CA LEU A 219 -27.99 -3.43 3.08
C LEU A 219 -29.35 -4.00 2.71
N ASN A 220 -29.84 -3.72 1.50
CA ASN A 220 -31.16 -4.16 1.03
C ASN A 220 -32.33 -3.77 1.97
N ALA A 221 -32.24 -2.60 2.61
CA ALA A 221 -33.20 -2.12 3.62
C ALA A 221 -33.32 -3.00 4.89
N GLU A 222 -32.30 -3.82 5.15
CA GLU A 222 -32.14 -4.63 6.36
C GLU A 222 -30.85 -4.23 7.11
N PRO A 223 -30.74 -4.49 8.43
CA PRO A 223 -29.50 -4.25 9.16
C PRO A 223 -28.30 -4.92 8.49
N ALA A 224 -27.25 -4.14 8.22
CA ALA A 224 -26.15 -4.55 7.34
C ALA A 224 -25.50 -5.88 7.75
N ALA A 225 -25.20 -6.06 9.04
CA ALA A 225 -24.59 -7.29 9.54
C ALA A 225 -25.49 -8.52 9.36
N LEU A 226 -26.81 -8.37 9.54
CA LEU A 226 -27.76 -9.48 9.37
C LEU A 226 -27.89 -9.88 7.91
N GLU A 227 -27.98 -8.90 7.01
CA GLU A 227 -28.10 -9.17 5.58
C GLU A 227 -26.81 -9.79 5.03
N TYR A 228 -25.64 -9.30 5.48
CA TYR A 228 -24.37 -9.92 5.12
C TYR A 228 -24.24 -11.35 5.67
N ALA A 229 -24.61 -11.59 6.94
CA ALA A 229 -24.60 -12.93 7.51
C ALA A 229 -25.50 -13.91 6.73
N ARG A 230 -26.67 -13.43 6.28
CA ARG A 230 -27.58 -14.19 5.41
C ARG A 230 -26.99 -14.50 4.04
N LEU A 231 -26.30 -13.54 3.41
CA LEU A 231 -25.58 -13.73 2.15
C LEU A 231 -24.50 -14.81 2.26
N VAL A 232 -23.76 -14.82 3.37
CA VAL A 232 -22.68 -15.77 3.64
C VAL A 232 -23.23 -17.14 4.09
N GLY A 233 -24.41 -17.15 4.73
CA GLY A 233 -25.05 -18.36 5.23
C GLY A 233 -24.63 -18.75 6.65
N VAL A 234 -24.31 -17.76 7.50
CA VAL A 234 -23.87 -17.96 8.88
C VAL A 234 -24.76 -17.19 9.87
N ALA A 235 -24.62 -17.49 11.17
CA ALA A 235 -25.20 -16.67 12.22
C ALA A 235 -24.43 -15.33 12.35
N PRO A 236 -25.09 -14.21 12.70
CA PRO A 236 -24.43 -12.90 12.84
C PRO A 236 -23.25 -12.92 13.82
N GLU A 237 -23.33 -13.72 14.89
CA GLU A 237 -22.30 -13.84 15.93
C GLU A 237 -21.05 -14.57 15.44
N ALA A 238 -21.14 -15.26 14.29
CA ALA A 238 -20.01 -15.94 13.67
C ALA A 238 -19.20 -15.01 12.76
N LEU A 239 -19.68 -13.79 12.47
CA LEU A 239 -18.98 -12.83 11.61
C LEU A 239 -17.63 -12.43 12.22
N ASP A 240 -16.55 -12.73 11.52
CA ASP A 240 -15.18 -12.44 11.92
C ASP A 240 -14.30 -12.05 10.72
N PHE A 241 -13.04 -11.71 11.00
CA PHE A 241 -12.06 -11.34 9.96
C PHE A 241 -11.84 -12.43 8.91
N ALA A 242 -11.88 -13.71 9.29
CA ALA A 242 -11.68 -14.81 8.36
C ALA A 242 -12.82 -14.87 7.34
N LEU A 243 -14.07 -14.71 7.79
CA LEU A 243 -15.24 -14.64 6.92
C LEU A 243 -15.25 -13.38 6.04
N PHE A 244 -14.87 -12.22 6.57
CA PHE A 244 -14.76 -11.00 5.76
C PHE A 244 -13.72 -11.13 4.65
N SER A 245 -12.59 -11.79 4.92
CA SER A 245 -11.57 -12.06 3.92
C SER A 245 -12.05 -13.05 2.85
N ALA A 246 -12.72 -14.13 3.25
CA ALA A 246 -13.18 -15.20 2.35
C ALA A 246 -14.41 -14.81 1.49
N HIS A 247 -15.24 -13.87 1.95
CA HIS A 247 -16.47 -13.45 1.28
C HIS A 247 -16.51 -11.94 0.97
N PRO A 248 -15.55 -11.43 0.16
CA PRO A 248 -15.47 -10.00 -0.08
C PRO A 248 -16.70 -9.43 -0.77
N LEU A 249 -16.87 -8.12 -0.62
CA LEU A 249 -17.81 -7.32 -1.40
C LEU A 249 -17.03 -6.40 -2.33
N ALA A 250 -17.54 -6.13 -3.53
CA ALA A 250 -16.90 -5.18 -4.43
C ALA A 250 -17.90 -4.32 -5.19
N VAL A 251 -17.53 -3.07 -5.46
CA VAL A 251 -18.24 -2.23 -6.42
C VAL A 251 -17.74 -2.53 -7.83
N ARG A 252 -18.64 -2.51 -8.82
CA ARG A 252 -18.27 -2.60 -10.24
C ARG A 252 -18.23 -1.20 -10.83
N VAL A 253 -17.07 -0.79 -11.36
CA VAL A 253 -16.91 0.43 -12.14
C VAL A 253 -16.41 0.01 -13.51
N ASP A 254 -17.19 0.35 -14.54
CA ASP A 254 -17.06 -0.20 -15.89
C ASP A 254 -17.02 -1.75 -15.87
N ASP A 255 -15.95 -2.34 -16.40
CA ASP A 255 -15.72 -3.78 -16.45
C ASP A 255 -14.82 -4.30 -15.32
N ARG A 256 -14.52 -3.46 -14.32
CA ARG A 256 -13.59 -3.79 -13.23
C ARG A 256 -14.30 -3.83 -11.88
N TYR A 257 -13.76 -4.67 -10.99
CA TYR A 257 -14.27 -4.84 -9.64
C TYR A 257 -13.27 -4.26 -8.63
N TYR A 258 -13.79 -3.47 -7.69
CA TYR A 258 -13.03 -2.80 -6.66
C TYR A 258 -13.54 -3.24 -5.31
N VAL A 259 -12.74 -4.02 -4.59
CA VAL A 259 -13.13 -4.60 -3.32
C VAL A 259 -13.35 -3.49 -2.29
N ARG A 260 -14.38 -3.68 -1.47
CA ARG A 260 -14.76 -2.89 -0.31
C ARG A 260 -14.77 -3.84 0.88
N SER A 261 -13.62 -3.98 1.54
CA SER A 261 -13.46 -4.95 2.61
C SER A 261 -14.15 -4.48 3.88
N ILE A 262 -14.89 -5.38 4.51
CA ILE A 262 -15.49 -5.18 5.82
C ILE A 262 -14.38 -5.32 6.86
N GLN A 263 -14.33 -4.36 7.78
CA GLN A 263 -13.40 -4.36 8.92
C GLN A 263 -14.04 -5.06 10.12
N GLN A 264 -15.26 -4.69 10.49
CA GLN A 264 -15.94 -5.27 11.64
C GLN A 264 -17.46 -5.20 11.52
N ALA A 265 -18.13 -6.12 12.20
CA ALA A 265 -19.54 -5.99 12.55
C ALA A 265 -19.66 -5.34 13.93
N ASN A 266 -20.56 -4.37 14.07
CA ASN A 266 -20.76 -3.60 15.31
C ASN A 266 -21.96 -4.13 16.10
N ASP A 267 -22.03 -3.81 17.39
CA ASP A 267 -23.15 -4.19 18.28
C ASP A 267 -24.52 -3.67 17.81
N ASP A 268 -24.54 -2.53 17.09
CA ASP A 268 -25.75 -1.96 16.49
C ASP A 268 -26.11 -2.58 15.13
N LEU A 269 -25.46 -3.70 14.76
CA LEU A 269 -25.62 -4.44 13.51
C LEU A 269 -25.22 -3.68 12.24
N SER A 270 -24.52 -2.55 12.37
CA SER A 270 -23.83 -1.92 11.24
C SER A 270 -22.51 -2.60 10.92
N LEU A 271 -22.03 -2.43 9.70
CA LEU A 271 -20.70 -2.90 9.25
C LEU A 271 -19.78 -1.70 9.05
N THR A 272 -18.57 -1.75 9.61
CA THR A 272 -17.51 -0.77 9.32
C THR A 272 -16.65 -1.31 8.19
N PHE A 273 -16.28 -0.46 7.23
CA PHE A 273 -15.45 -0.81 6.07
C PHE A 273 -14.08 -0.14 6.13
N TYR A 274 -13.08 -0.74 5.48
CA TYR A 274 -11.74 -0.13 5.34
C TYR A 274 -11.74 1.12 4.45
N CYS A 275 -12.67 1.20 3.51
CA CYS A 275 -12.83 2.34 2.62
C CYS A 275 -14.28 2.85 2.62
N ALA A 276 -14.46 4.08 2.18
CA ALA A 276 -15.75 4.75 2.16
C ALA A 276 -16.77 4.03 1.25
N VAL A 277 -18.02 3.96 1.72
CA VAL A 277 -19.17 3.40 0.99
C VAL A 277 -20.33 4.38 1.09
N GLU A 278 -20.97 4.67 -0.06
CA GLU A 278 -22.07 5.64 -0.15
C GLU A 278 -23.42 4.96 -0.39
N ASN A 279 -24.48 5.70 -0.05
CA ASN A 279 -25.86 5.30 -0.34
C ASN A 279 -26.09 5.07 -1.83
N GLY A 280 -26.84 4.02 -2.17
CA GLY A 280 -27.19 3.68 -3.53
C GLY A 280 -26.14 2.87 -4.30
N ILE A 281 -24.94 2.68 -3.75
CA ILE A 281 -23.94 1.81 -4.37
C ILE A 281 -24.41 0.36 -4.32
N VAL A 282 -24.22 -0.35 -5.44
CA VAL A 282 -24.46 -1.79 -5.54
C VAL A 282 -23.15 -2.53 -5.29
N LEU A 283 -23.11 -3.27 -4.18
CA LEU A 283 -22.04 -4.20 -3.85
C LEU A 283 -22.34 -5.56 -4.48
N THR A 284 -21.34 -6.11 -5.17
CA THR A 284 -21.36 -7.48 -5.68
C THR A 284 -20.70 -8.40 -4.68
N ALA A 285 -21.37 -9.49 -4.34
CA ALA A 285 -20.76 -10.57 -3.58
C ALA A 285 -19.62 -11.21 -4.39
N MET A 286 -18.50 -11.46 -3.74
CA MET A 286 -17.31 -12.07 -4.34
C MET A 286 -16.99 -13.41 -3.67
N SER A 287 -16.18 -14.20 -4.37
CA SER A 287 -15.43 -15.32 -3.80
C SER A 287 -13.94 -15.13 -4.09
N THR A 288 -13.07 -15.74 -3.30
CA THR A 288 -11.64 -15.76 -3.61
C THR A 288 -11.33 -16.87 -4.62
N GLY A 289 -10.58 -16.52 -5.67
CA GLY A 289 -9.88 -17.47 -6.53
C GLY A 289 -8.47 -17.78 -5.99
N PRO A 290 -7.69 -18.59 -6.70
CA PRO A 290 -6.36 -18.98 -6.22
C PRO A 290 -5.37 -17.80 -6.27
N LEU A 291 -4.89 -17.38 -5.09
CA LEU A 291 -4.05 -16.19 -4.92
C LEU A 291 -2.67 -16.31 -5.61
N LEU A 292 -1.94 -17.39 -5.35
CA LEU A 292 -0.58 -17.54 -5.86
C LEU A 292 -0.54 -17.64 -7.40
N PRO A 293 -1.38 -18.47 -8.07
CA PRO A 293 -1.47 -18.47 -9.53
C PRO A 293 -1.84 -17.11 -10.15
N ASN A 294 -2.68 -16.31 -9.48
CA ASN A 294 -2.99 -14.95 -9.92
C ASN A 294 -1.74 -14.06 -9.88
N LEU A 295 -0.98 -14.12 -8.78
CA LEU A 295 0.26 -13.37 -8.61
C LEU A 295 1.32 -13.79 -9.64
N GLU A 296 1.51 -15.09 -9.86
CA GLU A 296 2.41 -15.64 -10.89
C GLU A 296 2.06 -15.14 -12.29
N ALA A 297 0.77 -15.11 -12.64
CA ALA A 297 0.31 -14.60 -13.93
C ALA A 297 0.55 -13.10 -14.09
N GLN A 298 0.48 -12.33 -13.00
CA GLN A 298 0.84 -10.90 -13.02
C GLN A 298 2.33 -10.71 -13.24
N PHE A 299 3.19 -11.41 -12.50
CA PHE A 299 4.64 -11.31 -12.69
C PHE A 299 5.10 -11.81 -14.05
N ARG A 300 4.45 -12.83 -14.63
CA ARG A 300 4.74 -13.25 -16.02
C ARG A 300 4.56 -12.10 -17.01
N ARG A 301 3.47 -11.32 -16.89
CA ARG A 301 3.23 -10.13 -17.72
C ARG A 301 4.29 -9.05 -17.50
N LEU A 302 4.70 -8.82 -16.25
CA LEU A 302 5.79 -7.90 -15.93
C LEU A 302 7.12 -8.36 -16.56
N HIS A 303 7.40 -9.67 -16.56
CA HIS A 303 8.61 -10.23 -17.19
C HIS A 303 8.58 -10.08 -18.71
N GLU A 304 7.43 -10.29 -19.35
CA GLU A 304 7.27 -10.07 -20.79
C GLU A 304 7.54 -8.61 -21.19
N ARG A 305 7.23 -7.65 -20.31
CA ARG A 305 7.45 -6.22 -20.57
C ARG A 305 8.86 -5.74 -20.21
N LEU A 306 9.36 -6.11 -19.03
CA LEU A 306 10.55 -5.53 -18.40
C LEU A 306 11.76 -6.48 -18.38
N GLY A 307 11.55 -7.77 -18.69
CA GLY A 307 12.48 -8.82 -18.30
C GLY A 307 12.47 -9.07 -16.78
N PRO A 308 13.46 -9.83 -16.25
CA PRO A 308 13.59 -10.04 -14.80
C PRO A 308 13.75 -8.71 -14.05
N PRO A 309 12.91 -8.40 -13.05
CA PRO A 309 13.01 -7.16 -12.29
C PRO A 309 14.37 -7.00 -11.61
N LEU A 310 14.81 -5.75 -11.50
CA LEU A 310 15.86 -5.34 -10.57
C LEU A 310 15.31 -5.35 -9.14
N LEU A 311 14.12 -4.80 -8.98
CA LEU A 311 13.42 -4.63 -7.71
C LEU A 311 11.92 -4.54 -8.01
N THR A 312 11.10 -5.10 -7.11
CA THR A 312 9.68 -4.78 -7.05
C THR A 312 9.37 -4.18 -5.69
N ILE A 313 8.71 -3.02 -5.67
CA ILE A 313 8.18 -2.42 -4.44
C ILE A 313 6.70 -2.78 -4.35
N GLY A 314 6.32 -3.52 -3.30
CA GLY A 314 4.97 -4.09 -3.15
C GLY A 314 4.20 -3.58 -1.92
N CYS A 315 2.92 -3.31 -2.13
CA CYS A 315 1.88 -3.07 -1.14
C CYS A 315 0.90 -4.24 -1.22
N ASP A 316 0.93 -5.14 -0.23
CA ASP A 316 0.14 -6.37 -0.22
C ASP A 316 -0.89 -6.37 0.90
N CYS A 317 -2.18 -6.31 0.58
CA CYS A 317 -3.22 -6.22 1.60
C CYS A 317 -3.04 -7.25 2.73
N PHE A 318 -3.13 -6.84 3.98
CA PHE A 318 -3.00 -7.79 5.10
C PHE A 318 -4.07 -8.90 5.04
N LEU A 319 -5.25 -8.63 4.47
CA LEU A 319 -6.31 -9.64 4.25
C LEU A 319 -5.88 -10.75 3.31
N ARG A 320 -5.03 -10.45 2.32
CA ARG A 320 -4.44 -11.47 1.43
C ARG A 320 -3.45 -12.35 2.17
N ARG A 321 -2.65 -11.76 3.05
CA ARG A 321 -1.75 -12.53 3.92
C ARG A 321 -2.54 -13.41 4.89
N LEU A 322 -3.62 -12.90 5.49
CA LEU A 322 -4.50 -13.66 6.35
C LEU A 322 -5.11 -14.87 5.62
N GLU A 323 -5.56 -14.68 4.37
CA GLU A 323 -6.05 -15.77 3.52
C GLU A 323 -5.00 -16.86 3.31
N LEU A 324 -3.74 -16.47 3.04
CA LEU A 324 -2.63 -17.42 2.89
C LEU A 324 -2.33 -18.17 4.19
N GLU A 325 -2.39 -17.49 5.34
CA GLU A 325 -2.16 -18.08 6.65
C GLU A 325 -3.24 -19.11 7.00
N VAL A 326 -4.51 -18.81 6.67
CA VAL A 326 -5.64 -19.73 6.83
C VAL A 326 -5.55 -20.90 5.85
N GLY A 327 -5.17 -20.63 4.60
CA GLY A 327 -5.08 -21.62 3.52
C GLY A 327 -3.81 -22.50 3.56
N GLY A 328 -2.76 -22.09 4.27
CA GLY A 328 -1.49 -22.80 4.37
C GLY A 328 -0.49 -22.51 3.23
N ASP A 329 -0.74 -21.47 2.41
CA ASP A 329 0.07 -21.13 1.22
C ASP A 329 1.13 -20.02 1.49
N THR A 330 1.30 -19.61 2.74
CA THR A 330 2.20 -18.50 3.13
C THR A 330 3.65 -18.74 2.71
N GLU A 331 4.19 -19.95 2.93
CA GLU A 331 5.60 -20.24 2.61
C GLU A 331 5.86 -20.26 1.10
N ALA A 332 4.95 -20.88 0.33
CA ALA A 332 5.04 -20.91 -1.13
C ALA A 332 4.96 -19.50 -1.72
N THR A 333 4.05 -18.67 -1.21
CA THR A 333 3.92 -17.28 -1.63
C THR A 333 5.12 -16.44 -1.22
N ALA A 334 5.65 -16.62 0.00
CA ALA A 334 6.88 -15.94 0.42
C ALA A 334 8.07 -16.32 -0.46
N ALA A 335 8.20 -17.60 -0.84
CA ALA A 335 9.22 -18.07 -1.77
C ALA A 335 9.08 -17.44 -3.15
N PHE A 336 7.84 -17.31 -3.63
CA PHE A 336 7.56 -16.62 -4.87
C PHE A 336 7.98 -15.14 -4.80
N LEU A 337 7.53 -14.39 -3.79
CA LEU A 337 7.90 -12.97 -3.61
C LEU A 337 9.42 -12.76 -3.56
N ARG A 338 10.16 -13.64 -2.87
CA ARG A 338 11.64 -13.63 -2.89
C ARG A 338 12.20 -13.76 -4.30
N SER A 339 11.70 -14.74 -5.07
CA SER A 339 12.17 -15.00 -6.44
C SER A 339 11.94 -13.80 -7.37
N GLN A 340 10.94 -12.97 -7.07
CA GLN A 340 10.57 -11.79 -7.84
C GLN A 340 11.20 -10.48 -7.31
N GLN A 341 12.13 -10.56 -6.35
CA GLN A 341 12.82 -9.41 -5.74
C GLN A 341 11.83 -8.39 -5.13
N VAL A 342 10.78 -8.89 -4.48
CA VAL A 342 9.79 -8.01 -3.83
C VAL A 342 10.31 -7.54 -2.48
N ILE A 343 10.30 -6.23 -2.29
CA ILE A 343 10.46 -5.56 -1.00
C ILE A 343 9.23 -4.69 -0.78
N GLY A 344 8.72 -4.61 0.44
CA GLY A 344 7.42 -3.96 0.64
C GLY A 344 6.86 -4.20 2.01
N PHE A 345 5.53 -4.15 2.09
CA PHE A 345 4.82 -4.31 3.33
C PHE A 345 3.39 -4.77 3.14
N ASN A 346 2.83 -5.30 4.22
CA ASN A 346 1.42 -5.58 4.36
C ASN A 346 0.66 -4.33 4.80
N THR A 347 -0.40 -4.01 4.06
CA THR A 347 -1.12 -2.74 4.13
C THR A 347 -2.53 -2.91 4.69
N TYR A 348 -3.12 -1.85 5.24
CA TYR A 348 -4.57 -1.80 5.54
C TYR A 348 -5.43 -1.40 4.34
N GLY A 349 -4.79 -0.81 3.33
CA GLY A 349 -5.39 -0.44 2.07
C GLY A 349 -4.31 -0.23 1.03
N GLU A 350 -4.67 -0.44 -0.23
CA GLU A 350 -3.78 -0.20 -1.36
C GLU A 350 -4.36 0.91 -2.21
N GLN A 351 -3.47 1.57 -2.95
CA GLN A 351 -3.82 2.74 -3.73
C GLN A 351 -3.35 2.54 -5.15
N PHE A 352 -4.22 2.78 -6.13
CA PHE A 352 -3.86 2.67 -7.53
C PHE A 352 -4.59 3.74 -8.35
N ASN A 353 -3.83 4.63 -8.99
CA ASN A 353 -4.35 5.71 -9.83
C ASN A 353 -5.50 6.53 -9.20
N GLY A 354 -5.37 6.88 -7.92
CA GLY A 354 -6.31 7.72 -7.18
C GLY A 354 -7.45 6.97 -6.50
N MET A 355 -7.46 5.64 -6.58
CA MET A 355 -8.48 4.81 -5.93
C MET A 355 -7.89 4.09 -4.73
N HIS A 356 -8.64 4.13 -3.61
CA HIS A 356 -8.44 3.23 -2.48
C HIS A 356 -9.11 1.88 -2.78
N ILE A 357 -8.32 0.82 -2.73
CA ILE A 357 -8.70 -0.56 -3.04
C ILE A 357 -8.19 -1.49 -1.93
N ASN A 358 -8.89 -2.60 -1.70
CA ASN A 358 -8.49 -3.61 -0.73
C ASN A 358 -8.31 -4.98 -1.40
N GLN A 359 -7.72 -5.93 -0.69
CA GLN A 359 -7.48 -7.31 -1.15
C GLN A 359 -6.76 -7.38 -2.51
N THR A 360 -5.87 -6.42 -2.73
CA THR A 360 -5.01 -6.36 -3.92
C THR A 360 -3.54 -6.50 -3.54
N PHE A 361 -2.74 -6.89 -4.52
CA PHE A 361 -1.31 -6.64 -4.50
C PHE A 361 -1.05 -5.53 -5.50
N THR A 362 -0.54 -4.41 -5.02
CA THR A 362 -0.26 -3.22 -5.82
C THR A 362 1.21 -2.87 -5.69
N GLY A 363 1.85 -2.39 -6.75
CA GLY A 363 3.28 -2.12 -6.70
C GLY A 363 3.87 -1.50 -7.95
N VAL A 364 5.19 -1.37 -7.93
CA VAL A 364 5.99 -1.03 -9.10
C VAL A 364 7.09 -2.05 -9.29
N ALA A 365 7.20 -2.62 -10.48
CA ALA A 365 8.34 -3.41 -10.89
C ALA A 365 9.30 -2.54 -11.69
N ILE A 366 10.57 -2.52 -11.30
CA ILE A 366 11.62 -1.74 -11.95
C ILE A 366 12.53 -2.73 -12.68
N GLY A 367 12.71 -2.53 -13.98
CA GLY A 367 13.54 -3.34 -14.84
C GLY A 367 15.04 -3.14 -14.60
N ARG A 368 15.85 -4.08 -15.06
CA ARG A 368 17.30 -3.93 -15.08
C ARG A 368 17.72 -2.96 -16.18
N PRO A 369 18.86 -2.25 -16.03
CA PRO A 369 19.41 -1.47 -17.14
C PRO A 369 19.54 -2.35 -18.37
N ARG A 370 18.93 -1.97 -19.49
CA ARG A 370 19.11 -2.69 -20.75
C ARG A 370 20.60 -2.62 -21.11
N GLY A 371 21.23 -3.77 -21.30
CA GLY A 371 22.65 -3.84 -21.65
C GLY A 371 22.91 -3.13 -22.98
N GLY A 372 23.38 -1.88 -22.90
CA GLY A 372 23.59 -0.95 -24.02
C GLY A 372 22.85 0.34 -23.69
N VAL A 373 23.51 1.37 -23.15
CA VAL A 373 24.55 2.15 -23.84
C VAL A 373 25.62 2.60 -22.85
N ARG A 374 26.90 2.34 -23.21
CA ARG A 374 28.02 3.19 -22.78
C ARG A 374 27.81 4.58 -23.39
N ARG A 375 27.63 5.61 -22.57
CA ARG A 375 28.37 6.87 -22.64
C ARG A 375 28.00 7.78 -21.49
#